data_AF-A0A9X2BVQ8-F1
#
_entry.id   AF-A0A9X2BVQ8-F1
#
_cell.length_a   1.000
_cell.length_b   1.000
_cell.length_c   1.000
_cell.angle_alpha   90.00
_cell.angle_beta   90.00
_cell.angle_gamma   90.00
#
_symmetry.space_group_name_H-M   'P 1'
#
loop_
_entity.id
_entity.type
_entity.pdbx_description
1 polymer ?
#
loop_
_entity_poly.entity_id
_entity_poly.type
_entity_poly.pdbx_seq_one_letter_code
_entity_poly.pdbx_strand_id
1 'polypeptide(L)'
;MRRTILAAIAVAALSTGAMAQQGHSHGDQGPHGGKMQDVVGVHAELLTAERTLTVHLYDEAGKPVPSAGYTASALVGSGQSRQVVQLAPGAENTMTGTAATPVARGTSVTLQIKNPAGRSGQARF
;
A
#
# COMPACT_ATOMS: atom_id res chain seq x y z
N MET A 1 -28.87 60.59 -10.99
CA MET A 1 -29.13 60.10 -12.36
C MET A 1 -27.96 59.21 -12.77
N ARG A 2 -28.23 57.97 -13.21
CA ARG A 2 -27.61 57.22 -14.34
C ARG A 2 -26.05 57.24 -14.41
N ARG A 3 -25.28 56.14 -14.47
CA ARG A 3 -25.51 54.85 -15.14
C ARG A 3 -24.27 53.93 -14.97
N THR A 4 -24.52 52.63 -14.72
CA THR A 4 -23.88 51.41 -15.27
C THR A 4 -22.37 51.10 -15.12
N ILE A 5 -22.07 50.14 -14.22
CA ILE A 5 -21.43 48.80 -14.39
C ILE A 5 -20.35 48.63 -15.48
N LEU A 6 -19.16 48.20 -15.08
CA LEU A 6 -18.39 47.15 -15.77
C LEU A 6 -17.75 46.19 -14.77
N ALA A 7 -18.00 44.90 -14.97
CA ALA A 7 -17.46 43.77 -14.23
C ALA A 7 -16.05 43.43 -14.72
N ALA A 8 -15.17 43.04 -13.80
CA ALA A 8 -13.94 42.32 -14.11
C ALA A 8 -13.80 41.15 -13.14
N ILE A 9 -14.11 39.95 -13.65
CA ILE A 9 -13.83 38.67 -13.00
C ILE A 9 -12.37 38.35 -13.31
N ALA A 10 -11.52 38.36 -12.28
CA ALA A 10 -10.16 37.81 -12.36
C ALA A 10 -10.13 36.50 -11.55
N VAL A 11 -10.23 35.38 -12.25
CA VAL A 11 -9.94 34.05 -11.70
C VAL A 11 -8.42 33.90 -11.67
N ALA A 12 -7.82 34.03 -10.49
CA ALA A 12 -6.44 33.61 -10.27
C ALA A 12 -6.46 32.18 -9.74
N ALA A 13 -5.97 31.25 -10.57
CA ALA A 13 -5.90 29.83 -10.28
C ALA A 13 -5.02 29.55 -9.05
N LEU A 14 -5.56 28.77 -8.12
CA LEU A 14 -4.81 28.15 -7.03
C LEU A 14 -3.95 27.02 -7.62
N SER A 15 -2.69 27.29 -7.92
CA SER A 15 -1.70 26.23 -8.15
C SER A 15 -1.18 25.74 -6.80
N THR A 16 -1.85 24.72 -6.26
CA THR A 16 -1.32 23.90 -5.17
C THR A 16 -0.10 23.14 -5.69
N GLY A 17 1.10 23.64 -5.41
CA GLY A 17 2.33 22.86 -5.52
C GLY A 17 2.33 21.81 -4.41
N ALA A 18 1.92 20.59 -4.74
CA ALA A 18 2.13 19.44 -3.86
C ALA A 18 3.62 19.13 -3.82
N MET A 19 4.30 19.66 -2.81
CA MET A 19 5.64 19.23 -2.43
C MET A 19 5.49 17.92 -1.66
N ALA A 20 5.88 16.81 -2.27
CA ALA A 20 6.14 15.57 -1.55
C ALA A 20 7.44 14.97 -2.09
N GLN A 21 8.54 15.59 -1.70
CA GLN A 21 9.87 14.98 -1.78
C GLN A 21 10.29 14.73 -0.34
N GLN A 22 10.17 13.47 0.11
CA GLN A 22 10.78 13.07 1.37
C GLN A 22 11.41 11.69 1.19
N GLY A 23 12.71 11.73 0.94
CA GLY A 23 13.58 10.58 1.03
C GLY A 23 13.98 10.29 2.48
N HIS A 24 14.17 9.01 2.73
CA HIS A 24 15.10 8.40 3.68
C HIS A 24 14.95 8.70 5.17
N SER A 25 14.22 7.82 5.87
CA SER A 25 14.55 7.49 7.27
C SER A 25 13.84 6.22 7.73
N HIS A 26 14.63 5.16 7.93
CA HIS A 26 14.37 3.95 8.72
C HIS A 26 12.98 3.30 8.59
N GLY A 27 12.88 2.33 7.67
CA GLY A 27 11.72 1.49 7.46
C GLY A 27 10.61 2.29 6.81
N ASP A 28 10.79 2.61 5.52
CA ASP A 28 9.96 3.58 4.81
C ASP A 28 8.49 3.23 5.01
N GLN A 29 7.80 4.07 5.79
CA GLN A 29 6.37 3.94 5.95
C GLN A 29 5.73 4.18 4.59
N GLY A 30 4.81 3.31 4.19
CA GLY A 30 4.11 3.48 2.94
C GLY A 30 3.06 4.59 3.02
N PRO A 31 2.42 4.91 1.87
CA PRO A 31 1.43 5.99 1.78
C PRO A 31 0.22 5.86 2.73
N HIS A 32 -0.05 4.66 3.25
CA HIS A 32 -1.13 4.41 4.21
C HIS A 32 -0.63 4.26 5.66
N GLY A 33 0.65 4.55 5.92
CA GLY A 33 1.27 4.47 7.24
C GLY A 33 1.65 3.04 7.69
N GLY A 34 1.50 2.05 6.79
CA GLY A 34 1.99 0.70 6.97
C GLY A 34 3.51 0.61 6.78
N LYS A 35 4.10 -0.53 7.11
CA LYS A 35 5.52 -0.79 6.76
C LYS A 35 5.62 -1.14 5.28
N MET A 36 6.52 -0.49 4.54
CA MET A 36 6.85 -0.85 3.16
C MET A 36 8.03 -1.82 3.12
N GLN A 37 8.01 -2.78 2.19
CA GLN A 37 9.14 -3.64 1.88
C GLN A 37 9.28 -3.91 0.38
N ASP A 38 10.52 -4.01 -0.09
CA ASP A 38 10.83 -4.41 -1.46
C ASP A 38 10.63 -5.90 -1.64
N VAL A 39 9.90 -6.29 -2.68
CA VAL A 39 9.69 -7.71 -3.00
C VAL A 39 9.42 -7.90 -4.48
N VAL A 40 10.19 -8.77 -5.12
CA VAL A 40 9.97 -9.22 -6.52
C VAL A 40 9.78 -8.10 -7.57
N GLY A 41 10.44 -6.96 -7.37
CA GLY A 41 10.39 -5.81 -8.28
C GLY A 41 9.21 -4.86 -8.05
N VAL A 42 8.52 -4.96 -6.91
CA VAL A 42 7.53 -4.00 -6.41
C VAL A 42 7.84 -3.64 -4.96
N HIS A 43 7.30 -2.52 -4.50
CA HIS A 43 7.20 -2.21 -3.08
C HIS A 43 5.84 -2.67 -2.56
N ALA A 44 5.84 -3.38 -1.43
CA ALA A 44 4.64 -3.88 -0.77
C ALA A 44 4.46 -3.21 0.59
N GLU A 45 3.36 -2.49 0.78
CA GLU A 45 2.99 -1.89 2.06
C GLU A 45 2.02 -2.81 2.79
N LEU A 46 2.34 -3.22 4.01
CA LEU A 46 1.46 -4.05 4.83
C LEU A 46 0.69 -3.21 5.88
N LEU A 47 -0.62 -3.39 5.90
CA LEU A 47 -1.52 -2.96 6.96
C LEU A 47 -2.22 -4.16 7.59
N THR A 48 -2.43 -4.09 8.90
CA THR A 48 -3.19 -5.08 9.65
C THR A 48 -4.23 -4.37 10.51
N ALA A 49 -5.49 -4.78 10.41
CA ALA A 49 -6.59 -4.26 11.23
C ALA A 49 -7.45 -5.42 11.70
N GLU A 50 -7.53 -5.63 13.01
CA GLU A 50 -8.18 -6.81 13.62
C GLU A 50 -7.66 -8.11 12.99
N ARG A 51 -8.46 -8.76 12.14
CA ARG A 51 -8.12 -10.01 11.44
C ARG A 51 -7.74 -9.79 9.98
N THR A 52 -7.88 -8.57 9.47
CA THR A 52 -7.67 -8.26 8.06
C THR A 52 -6.22 -7.88 7.82
N LEU A 53 -5.62 -8.50 6.81
CA LEU A 53 -4.36 -8.08 6.22
C LEU A 53 -4.68 -7.41 4.88
N THR A 54 -4.08 -6.25 4.66
CA THR A 54 -4.10 -5.56 3.36
C THR A 54 -2.68 -5.27 2.94
N VAL A 55 -2.34 -5.67 1.72
CA VAL A 55 -1.07 -5.34 1.07
C VAL A 55 -1.36 -4.40 -0.09
N HIS A 56 -0.73 -3.22 -0.10
CA HIS A 56 -0.75 -2.32 -1.26
C HIS A 56 0.53 -2.50 -2.07
N LEU A 57 0.41 -2.54 -3.39
CA LEU A 57 1.54 -2.71 -4.30
C LEU A 57 1.88 -1.40 -5.01
N TYR A 58 3.17 -1.13 -5.13
CA TYR A 58 3.72 0.04 -5.81
C TYR A 58 4.92 -0.35 -6.71
N ASP A 59 5.16 0.40 -7.77
CA ASP A 59 6.40 0.32 -8.54
C ASP A 59 7.58 0.99 -7.79
N GLU A 60 8.77 0.90 -8.37
CA GLU A 60 10.00 1.50 -7.84
C GLU A 60 9.93 3.04 -7.70
N ALA A 61 9.01 3.68 -8.44
CA ALA A 61 8.75 5.12 -8.34
C ALA A 61 7.65 5.47 -7.32
N GLY A 62 7.15 4.48 -6.56
CA GLY A 62 6.09 4.66 -5.57
C GLY A 62 4.68 4.82 -6.16
N LYS A 63 4.47 4.47 -7.43
CA LYS A 63 3.15 4.55 -8.08
C LYS A 63 2.37 3.25 -7.85
N PRO A 64 1.06 3.33 -7.54
CA PRO A 64 0.23 2.13 -7.39
C PRO A 64 0.28 1.24 -8.64
N VAL A 65 0.48 -0.07 -8.45
CA VAL A 65 0.41 -1.06 -9.54
C VAL A 65 -0.77 -2.01 -9.35
N PRO A 66 -1.52 -2.37 -10.41
CA PRO A 66 -2.64 -3.29 -10.27
C PRO A 66 -2.23 -4.63 -9.65
N SER A 67 -3.00 -5.13 -8.69
CA SER A 67 -2.76 -6.43 -8.06
C SER A 67 -3.24 -7.62 -8.91
N ALA A 68 -3.94 -7.36 -10.01
CA ALA A 68 -4.36 -8.38 -10.95
C ALA A 68 -3.16 -9.19 -11.48
N GLY A 69 -3.28 -10.52 -11.46
CA GLY A 69 -2.23 -11.44 -11.88
C GLY A 69 -1.15 -11.72 -10.82
N TYR A 70 -1.16 -11.02 -9.69
CA TYR A 70 -0.38 -11.40 -8.52
C TYR A 70 -1.07 -12.51 -7.73
N THR A 71 -0.27 -13.39 -7.12
CA THR A 71 -0.74 -14.29 -6.06
C THR A 71 0.13 -14.10 -4.83
N ALA A 72 -0.48 -14.16 -3.65
CA ALA A 72 0.26 -13.94 -2.41
C ALA A 72 -0.32 -14.71 -1.23
N SER A 73 0.54 -14.99 -0.27
CA SER A 73 0.16 -15.50 1.06
C SER A 73 1.03 -14.83 2.12
N ALA A 74 0.49 -14.70 3.33
CA ALA A 74 1.19 -14.14 4.47
C ALA A 74 1.30 -15.19 5.57
N LEU A 75 2.52 -15.50 6.00
CA LEU A 75 2.78 -16.24 7.23
C LEU A 75 2.75 -15.26 8.40
N VAL A 76 1.72 -15.35 9.23
CA VAL A 76 1.49 -14.47 10.37
C VAL A 76 1.90 -15.19 11.65
N GLY A 77 2.75 -14.57 12.45
CA GLY A 77 3.28 -15.11 13.71
C GLY A 77 4.57 -15.91 13.54
N SER A 78 4.99 -16.57 14.62
CA SER A 78 6.23 -17.35 14.69
C SER A 78 6.04 -18.63 15.49
N GLY A 79 6.95 -19.59 15.33
CA GLY A 79 6.91 -20.86 16.06
C GLY A 79 5.63 -21.67 15.76
N GLN A 80 5.06 -22.27 16.80
CA GLN A 80 3.87 -23.13 16.68
C GLN A 80 2.56 -22.34 16.47
N SER A 81 2.53 -21.06 16.83
CA SER A 81 1.34 -20.21 16.74
C SER A 81 1.20 -19.51 15.38
N ARG A 82 2.01 -19.88 14.38
CA ARG A 82 1.98 -19.26 13.05
C ARG A 82 0.81 -19.78 12.21
N GLN A 83 0.21 -18.90 11.42
CA GLN A 83 -0.85 -19.24 10.47
C GLN A 83 -0.53 -18.69 9.07
N VAL A 84 -0.99 -19.37 8.04
CA VAL A 84 -0.91 -18.88 6.66
C VAL A 84 -2.24 -18.24 6.28
N VAL A 85 -2.20 -16.99 5.86
CA VAL A 85 -3.35 -16.24 5.33
C VAL A 85 -3.17 -16.12 3.83
N GLN A 86 -4.13 -16.63 3.05
CA GLN A 86 -4.15 -16.42 1.61
C GLN A 86 -4.61 -14.98 1.30
N LEU A 87 -3.92 -14.31 0.38
CA LEU A 87 -4.25 -12.96 -0.02
C LEU A 87 -4.78 -12.97 -1.46
N ALA A 88 -6.00 -12.50 -1.65
CA ALA A 88 -6.62 -12.36 -2.97
C ALA A 88 -6.41 -10.93 -3.50
N PRO A 89 -6.19 -10.74 -4.81
CA PRO A 89 -6.29 -9.43 -5.43
C PRO A 89 -7.64 -8.77 -5.11
N GLY A 90 -7.59 -7.56 -4.57
CA GLY A 90 -8.73 -6.69 -4.31
C GLY A 90 -8.95 -5.68 -5.44
N ALA A 91 -9.50 -4.52 -5.09
CA ALA A 91 -9.59 -3.40 -6.02
C ALA A 91 -8.21 -2.76 -6.23
N GLU A 92 -7.97 -2.28 -7.45
CA GLU A 92 -6.78 -1.48 -7.80
C GLU A 92 -5.46 -2.18 -7.44
N ASN A 93 -4.70 -1.63 -6.49
CA ASN A 93 -3.37 -2.09 -6.10
C ASN A 93 -3.34 -2.93 -4.82
N THR A 94 -4.51 -3.41 -4.36
CA THR A 94 -4.61 -4.10 -3.06
C THR A 94 -4.64 -5.62 -3.20
N MET A 95 -4.09 -6.31 -2.21
CA MET A 95 -4.33 -7.73 -1.95
C MET A 95 -4.79 -7.89 -0.50
N THR A 96 -5.88 -8.63 -0.26
CA THR A 96 -6.48 -8.75 1.06
C THR A 96 -6.69 -10.20 1.49
N GLY A 97 -6.63 -10.44 2.79
CA GLY A 97 -6.96 -11.73 3.38
C GLY A 97 -7.35 -11.60 4.84
N THR A 98 -7.97 -12.65 5.36
CA THR A 98 -8.51 -12.68 6.73
C THR A 98 -7.84 -13.80 7.53
N ALA A 99 -7.17 -13.42 8.62
CA ALA A 99 -6.63 -14.33 9.61
C ALA A 99 -7.74 -15.00 10.43
N ALA A 100 -7.45 -16.19 10.97
CA ALA A 100 -8.36 -16.91 11.85
C ALA A 100 -8.57 -16.19 13.19
N THR A 101 -7.53 -15.49 13.66
CA THR A 101 -7.50 -14.76 14.93
C THR A 101 -6.98 -13.33 14.71
N PRO A 102 -7.30 -12.37 15.61
CA PRO A 102 -6.78 -11.01 15.50
C PRO A 102 -5.24 -10.98 15.44
N VAL A 103 -4.71 -10.13 14.57
CA VAL A 103 -3.27 -9.91 14.39
C VAL A 103 -2.84 -8.80 15.33
N ALA A 104 -2.22 -9.18 16.45
CA ALA A 104 -1.74 -8.22 17.43
C ALA A 104 -0.62 -7.34 16.83
N ARG A 105 -0.54 -6.08 17.27
CA ARG A 105 0.54 -5.16 16.90
C ARG A 105 1.91 -5.79 17.20
N GLY A 106 2.82 -5.70 16.24
CA GLY A 106 4.17 -6.27 16.37
C GLY A 106 4.26 -7.77 16.07
N THR A 107 3.15 -8.43 15.72
CA THR A 107 3.19 -9.80 15.19
C THR A 107 3.99 -9.81 13.90
N SER A 108 5.00 -10.69 13.82
CA SER A 108 5.80 -10.87 12.60
C SER A 108 4.90 -11.30 11.46
N VAL A 109 5.03 -10.67 10.29
CA VAL A 109 4.34 -11.11 9.07
C VAL A 109 5.35 -11.32 7.97
N THR A 110 5.32 -12.48 7.32
CA THR A 110 6.18 -12.77 6.18
C THR A 110 5.34 -12.98 4.93
N LEU A 111 5.42 -12.04 3.99
CA LEU A 111 4.72 -12.08 2.71
C LEU A 111 5.50 -12.94 1.72
N GLN A 112 4.85 -13.91 1.11
CA GLN A 112 5.31 -14.57 -0.12
C GLN A 112 4.41 -14.11 -1.26
N ILE A 113 5.02 -13.63 -2.33
CA ILE A 113 4.29 -13.07 -3.47
C ILE A 113 4.90 -13.56 -4.78
N LYS A 114 4.04 -13.83 -5.76
CA LYS A 114 4.40 -14.15 -7.14
C LYS A 114 3.83 -13.07 -8.05
N ASN A 115 4.69 -12.51 -8.90
CA ASN A 115 4.28 -11.49 -9.86
C ASN A 115 3.70 -12.13 -11.14
N PRO A 116 3.05 -11.32 -12.01
CA PRO A 116 2.46 -11.82 -13.25
C PRO A 116 3.47 -12.45 -14.23
N ALA A 117 4.75 -12.09 -14.13
CA ALA A 117 5.84 -12.69 -14.90
C ALA A 117 6.29 -14.06 -14.34
N GLY A 118 5.62 -14.56 -13.30
CA GLY A 118 5.87 -15.86 -12.70
C GLY A 118 7.04 -15.91 -11.71
N ARG A 119 7.65 -14.77 -11.40
CA ARG A 119 8.75 -14.68 -10.42
C ARG A 119 8.18 -14.59 -9.01
N SER A 120 8.84 -15.21 -8.05
CA SER A 120 8.45 -15.17 -6.64
C SER A 120 9.48 -14.45 -5.79
N GLY A 121 9.01 -13.84 -4.70
CA GLY A 121 9.83 -13.20 -3.69
C GLY A 121 9.19 -13.29 -2.31
N GLN A 122 9.97 -12.94 -1.29
CA GLN A 122 9.52 -12.91 0.10
C GLN A 122 10.01 -11.65 0.78
N ALA A 123 9.17 -11.07 1.64
CA ALA A 123 9.52 -9.94 2.49
C ALA A 123 8.95 -10.12 3.90
N ARG A 124 9.62 -9.57 4.91
CA ARG A 124 9.21 -9.65 6.32
C ARG A 124 8.91 -8.25 6.87
N PHE A 125 7.81 -8.14 7.60
CA PHE A 125 7.28 -6.93 8.23
C PHE A 125 7.33 -7.03 9.76
#